data_AF-A0A6A6KTP6-F1
#
_entry.id   AF-A0A6A6KTP6-F1
#
_cell.length_a   1.000
_cell.length_b   1.000
_cell.length_c   1.000
_cell.angle_alpha   90.00
_cell.angle_beta   90.00
_cell.angle_gamma   90.00
#
_symmetry.space_group_name_H-M   'P 1'
#
loop_
_entity.id
_entity.type
_entity.pdbx_description
1 polymer ?
#
loop_
_entity_poly.entity_id
_entity_poly.type
_entity_poly.pdbx_seq_one_letter_code
_entity_poly.pdbx_strand_id
1 'polypeptide(L)'
;MDKLTLLLDPTNEFVWTDETCHKVYSYFQELVDHYEGAPLTEYTLRLIGSDIEHYIRKLLYDGEIKYNMNAKVLNFSMGKPRILFNNDGHLQDDNKI
;
A
#
# COMPACT_ATOMS: atom_id res chain seq x y z
N MET A 1 -26.02 14.59 -2.71
CA MET A 1 -24.72 14.04 -3.07
C MET A 1 -24.31 13.11 -1.96
N ASP A 2 -24.20 11.82 -2.26
CA ASP A 2 -23.64 10.85 -1.35
C ASP A 2 -22.15 11.15 -1.19
N LYS A 3 -21.67 11.19 0.06
CA LYS A 3 -20.27 11.46 0.37
C LYS A 3 -19.60 10.16 0.77
N LEU A 4 -18.56 9.77 0.05
CA LEU A 4 -17.72 8.64 0.42
C LEU A 4 -16.50 9.14 1.20
N THR A 5 -16.13 8.41 2.24
CA THR A 5 -14.98 8.74 3.11
C THR A 5 -14.08 7.52 3.24
N LEU A 6 -12.77 7.74 3.29
CA LEU A 6 -11.76 6.70 3.50
C LEU A 6 -11.08 6.88 4.86
N LEU A 7 -11.11 5.83 5.69
CA LEU A 7 -10.27 5.72 6.88
C LEU A 7 -9.02 4.91 6.53
N LEU A 8 -7.90 5.59 6.34
CA LEU A 8 -6.63 4.96 5.96
C LEU A 8 -5.97 4.30 7.17
N ASP A 9 -5.61 3.03 7.03
CA ASP A 9 -4.83 2.23 8.00
C ASP A 9 -5.23 2.44 9.47
N PRO A 10 -6.47 2.06 9.86
CA PRO A 10 -6.96 2.23 11.23
C PRO A 10 -6.15 1.45 12.28
N THR A 11 -5.34 0.48 11.84
CA THR A 11 -4.51 -0.38 12.69
C THR A 11 -3.08 0.12 12.89
N ASN A 12 -2.70 1.19 12.18
CA ASN A 12 -1.33 1.73 12.18
C ASN A 12 -0.29 0.66 11.82
N GLU A 13 -0.60 -0.16 10.81
CA GLU A 13 0.24 -1.25 10.31
C GLU A 13 1.43 -0.72 9.50
N PHE A 14 1.29 0.44 8.84
CA PHE A 14 2.34 1.04 8.02
C PHE A 14 2.84 2.36 8.62
N VAL A 15 4.08 2.71 8.27
CA VAL A 15 4.64 4.05 8.54
C VAL A 15 4.27 4.96 7.38
N TRP A 16 3.36 5.89 7.65
CA TRP A 16 2.90 6.88 6.68
C TRP A 16 3.64 8.20 6.81
N THR A 17 3.78 8.90 5.69
CA THR A 17 4.20 10.31 5.62
C THR A 17 3.05 11.10 5.03
N ASP A 18 3.06 12.43 5.19
CA ASP A 18 2.05 13.29 4.58
C ASP A 18 2.01 13.09 3.05
N GLU A 19 3.17 12.90 2.41
CA GLU A 19 3.25 12.64 0.97
C GLU A 19 2.56 11.33 0.57
N THR A 20 2.86 10.23 1.26
CA THR A 20 2.28 8.92 0.93
C THR A 20 0.79 8.85 1.27
N CYS A 21 0.34 9.56 2.31
CA CYS A 21 -1.09 9.78 2.56
C CYS A 21 -1.77 10.52 1.41
N HIS A 22 -1.19 11.63 0.94
CA HIS A 22 -1.75 12.39 -0.20
C HIS A 22 -1.84 11.56 -1.48
N LYS A 23 -0.85 10.69 -1.75
CA LYS A 23 -0.90 9.76 -2.89
C LYS A 23 -2.13 8.85 -2.82
N VAL A 24 -2.40 8.24 -1.67
CA VAL A 24 -3.57 7.37 -1.49
C VAL A 24 -4.89 8.13 -1.58
N TYR A 25 -4.99 9.31 -0.95
CA TYR A 25 -6.21 10.13 -1.03
C TYR A 25 -6.48 10.66 -2.43
N SER A 26 -5.44 11.01 -3.20
CA SER A 26 -5.58 11.44 -4.59
C SER A 26 -6.09 10.29 -5.46
N TYR A 27 -5.50 9.10 -5.31
CA TYR A 27 -5.96 7.91 -6.02
C TYR A 27 -7.39 7.51 -5.64
N PHE A 28 -7.77 7.64 -4.36
CA PHE A 28 -9.15 7.44 -3.92
C PHE A 28 -10.11 8.42 -4.61
N GLN A 29 -9.75 9.70 -4.73
CA GLN A 29 -10.57 10.68 -5.44
C GLN A 29 -10.72 10.34 -6.93
N GLU A 30 -9.63 9.92 -7.59
CA GLU A 30 -9.67 9.46 -8.99
C GLU A 30 -10.62 8.26 -9.18
N LEU A 31 -10.61 7.31 -8.24
CA LEU A 31 -11.54 6.18 -8.27
C LEU A 31 -12.99 6.65 -8.06
N VAL A 32 -13.25 7.54 -7.11
CA VAL A 32 -14.59 8.08 -6.86
C VAL A 32 -15.13 8.78 -8.11
N ASP A 33 -14.30 9.61 -8.76
CA ASP A 33 -14.67 10.32 -9.98
C ASP A 33 -14.87 9.33 -11.14
N HIS A 34 -14.05 8.28 -11.25
CA HIS A 34 -14.20 7.24 -12.27
C HIS A 34 -15.53 6.47 -12.16
N TYR A 35 -16.01 6.24 -10.94
CA TYR A 35 -17.28 5.57 -10.67
C TYR A 35 -18.47 6.56 -10.58
N GLU A 36 -18.30 7.82 -10.94
CA GLU A 36 -19.39 8.79 -10.95
C GLU A 36 -20.55 8.32 -11.85
N GLY A 37 -21.78 8.37 -11.33
CA GLY A 37 -22.98 7.91 -12.02
C GLY A 37 -23.22 6.39 -11.96
N ALA A 38 -22.26 5.60 -11.46
CA ALA A 38 -22.50 4.19 -11.13
C ALA A 38 -23.32 4.07 -9.83
N PRO A 39 -24.14 3.02 -9.66
CA PRO A 39 -24.84 2.77 -8.41
C PRO A 39 -23.86 2.57 -7.24
N LEU A 40 -24.08 3.29 -6.14
CA LEU A 40 -23.32 3.13 -4.89
C LEU A 40 -23.76 1.86 -4.15
N THR A 41 -23.35 0.71 -4.66
CA THR A 41 -23.61 -0.61 -4.05
C THR A 41 -22.42 -1.06 -3.22
N GLU A 42 -22.62 -2.03 -2.33
CA GLU A 42 -21.49 -2.67 -1.64
C GLU A 42 -20.46 -3.26 -2.60
N TYR A 43 -20.89 -3.72 -3.78
CA TYR A 43 -19.98 -4.27 -4.78
C TYR A 43 -19.05 -3.18 -5.33
N THR A 44 -19.60 -2.03 -5.73
CA THR A 44 -18.82 -0.86 -6.18
C THR A 44 -17.83 -0.41 -5.10
N LEU A 45 -18.27 -0.36 -3.84
CA LEU A 45 -17.41 -0.01 -2.71
C LEU A 45 -16.26 -1.01 -2.51
N ARG A 46 -16.52 -2.32 -2.68
CA ARG A 46 -15.49 -3.36 -2.60
C ARG A 46 -14.48 -3.29 -3.74
N LEU A 47 -14.91 -2.90 -4.95
CA LEU A 47 -14.00 -2.66 -6.07
C LEU A 47 -13.03 -1.52 -5.76
N ILE A 48 -13.57 -0.36 -5.33
CA ILE A 48 -12.76 0.80 -4.94
C ILE A 48 -11.77 0.41 -3.81
N GLY A 49 -12.25 -0.31 -2.80
CA GLY A 49 -11.40 -0.80 -1.70
C GLY A 49 -10.28 -1.74 -2.19
N SER A 50 -10.57 -2.67 -3.09
CA SER A 50 -9.57 -3.58 -3.68
C SER A 50 -8.50 -2.82 -4.44
N ASP A 51 -8.87 -1.80 -5.22
CA ASP A 51 -7.91 -1.00 -5.97
C ASP A 51 -7.00 -0.18 -5.06
N ILE A 52 -7.55 0.38 -3.97
CA ILE A 52 -6.77 1.07 -2.94
C ILE A 52 -5.79 0.11 -2.25
N GLU A 53 -6.24 -1.08 -1.84
CA GLU A 53 -5.37 -2.10 -1.24
C GLU A 53 -4.24 -2.51 -2.18
N HIS A 54 -4.54 -2.65 -3.47
CA HIS A 54 -3.54 -2.93 -4.49
C HIS A 54 -2.51 -1.79 -4.58
N TYR A 55 -2.97 -0.54 -4.58
CA TYR A 55 -2.10 0.63 -4.61
C TYR A 55 -1.20 0.74 -3.37
N ILE A 56 -1.74 0.50 -2.17
CA ILE A 56 -0.95 0.48 -0.92
C ILE A 56 0.13 -0.61 -0.99
N ARG A 57 -0.20 -1.80 -1.50
CA ARG A 57 0.78 -2.88 -1.70
C ARG A 57 1.88 -2.48 -2.67
N LYS A 58 1.54 -1.75 -3.74
CA LYS A 58 2.52 -1.21 -4.68
C LYS A 58 3.47 -0.24 -3.97
N LEU A 59 2.95 0.72 -3.20
CA LEU A 59 3.77 1.65 -2.40
C LEU A 59 4.72 0.92 -1.45
N LEU A 60 4.26 -0.19 -0.84
CA LEU A 60 5.09 -1.03 0.03
C LEU A 60 6.22 -1.71 -0.74
N TYR A 61 5.94 -2.26 -1.93
CA TYR A 61 6.92 -2.95 -2.75
C TYR A 61 7.93 -2.00 -3.40
N ASP A 62 7.49 -0.79 -3.75
CA ASP A 62 8.33 0.29 -4.27
C ASP A 62 9.18 0.95 -3.15
N GLY A 63 8.94 0.58 -1.88
CA GLY A 63 9.69 1.06 -0.72
C GLY A 63 9.29 2.46 -0.24
N GLU A 64 8.20 3.02 -0.77
CA GLU A 64 7.68 4.33 -0.36
C GLU A 64 7.06 4.31 1.04
N ILE A 65 6.46 3.18 1.41
CA ILE A 65 6.00 2.89 2.78
C ILE A 65 6.63 1.61 3.30
N LYS A 66 6.60 1.43 4.62
CA LYS A 66 7.12 0.24 5.30
C LYS A 66 6.21 -0.17 6.44
N TYR A 67 6.31 -1.44 6.86
CA TYR A 67 5.63 -1.90 8.07
C TYR A 67 6.09 -1.11 9.29
N ASN A 68 5.13 -0.76 10.13
CA ASN A 68 5.36 -0.20 11.44
C ASN A 68 5.72 -1.32 12.41
N MET A 69 7.01 -1.46 12.70
CA MET A 69 7.52 -2.47 13.63
C MET A 69 7.06 -2.24 15.09
N ASN A 70 6.48 -1.08 15.40
CA ASN A 70 5.91 -0.74 16.70
C ASN A 70 4.39 -0.94 16.75
N ALA A 71 3.76 -1.46 15.69
CA ALA A 71 2.34 -1.75 15.67
C ALA A 71 2.00 -2.81 16.73
N LYS A 72 0.77 -2.74 17.26
CA LYS A 72 0.28 -3.69 18.27
C LYS A 72 0.34 -5.14 17.78
N VAL A 73 0.15 -5.35 16.48
CA VAL A 73 0.16 -6.65 15.82
C VAL A 73 1.02 -6.56 14.56
N LEU A 74 1.94 -7.53 14.39
CA LEU A 74 2.76 -7.69 13.18
C LEU A 74 2.26 -8.89 12.39
N ASN A 75 1.23 -8.69 11.57
CA ASN A 75 0.63 -9.73 10.73
C ASN A 75 1.13 -9.72 9.28
N PHE A 76 1.79 -8.63 8.84
CA PHE A 76 2.31 -8.47 7.48
C PHE A 76 1.22 -8.71 6.41
N SER A 77 0.10 -8.00 6.53
CA SER A 77 -1.13 -8.21 5.75
C SER A 77 -0.90 -8.13 4.23
N MET A 78 0.05 -7.29 3.81
CA MET A 78 0.41 -7.06 2.40
C MET A 78 1.62 -7.87 1.93
N GLY A 79 2.01 -8.89 2.69
CA GLY A 79 3.12 -9.79 2.40
C GLY A 79 4.38 -9.48 3.21
N LYS A 80 5.16 -10.51 3.53
CA LYS A 80 6.37 -10.37 4.35
C LYS A 80 7.44 -9.53 3.63
N PRO A 81 8.26 -8.76 4.38
CA PRO A 81 9.45 -8.13 3.83
C PRO A 81 10.33 -9.15 3.09
N ARG A 82 10.74 -8.80 1.87
CA ARG A 82 11.63 -9.62 1.05
C ARG A 82 12.88 -8.82 0.73
N ILE A 83 14.03 -9.48 0.76
CA ILE A 83 15.28 -8.93 0.25
C ILE A 83 15.21 -9.06 -1.28
N LEU A 84 15.28 -7.94 -2.01
CA LEU A 84 15.61 -8.02 -3.43
C LEU A 84 17.06 -8.47 -3.52
N PHE A 85 17.28 -9.74 -3.88
CA PHE A 85 18.58 -10.15 -4.36
C PHE A 85 18.73 -9.52 -5.75
N ASN A 86 19.53 -8.45 -5.85
CA ASN A 86 20.10 -8.07 -7.14
C ASN A 86 20.90 -9.30 -7.60
N ASN A 87 20.43 -9.96 -8.65
CA ASN A 87 21.15 -11.04 -9.32
C ASN A 87 22.31 -10.46 -10.17
N ASP A 88 23.06 -9.52 -9.60
CA ASP A 88 24.34 -9.08 -10.15
C ASP A 88 25.35 -10.09 -9.62
N GLY A 89 25.42 -11.24 -10.29
CA GLY A 89 26.20 -12.41 -9.89
C GLY A 89 27.71 -12.15 -9.86
N HIS A 90 28.20 -11.44 -8.84
CA HIS A 90 29.59 -11.45 -8.44
C HIS A 90 29.67 -11.81 -6.95
N LEU A 91 29.76 -13.11 -6.68
CA LEU A 91 30.45 -13.60 -5.49
C LEU A 91 31.93 -13.21 -5.68
N GLN A 92 32.37 -12.17 -4.96
CA GLN A 92 33.78 -11.88 -4.82
C GLN A 92 34.24 -12.67 -3.59
N ASP A 93 34.87 -13.81 -3.86
CA ASP A 93 35.56 -14.63 -2.85
C ASP A 93 36.79 -13.87 -2.35
N ASP A 94 36.58 -12.94 -1.42
CA ASP A 94 37.66 -12.29 -0.68
C ASP A 94 37.96 -13.12 0.58
N ASN A 95 38.59 -14.27 0.40
CA ASN A 95 39.43 -14.87 1.44
C ASN A 95 40.61 -15.60 0.79
N LYS A 96 41.57 -14.78 0.36
CA LYS A 96 42.95 -15.20 0.19
C LYS A 96 43.72 -14.69 1.42
N ILE A 97 44.05 -15.60 2.34
CA ILE A 97 45.32 -15.77 3.08
C ILE A 97 45.17 -17.07 3.89
#